data_AF-A0A4Y2W7I6-F1
#
_entry.id   AF-A0A4Y2W7I6-F1
#
_cell.length_a   1.000
_cell.length_b   1.000
_cell.length_c   1.000
_cell.angle_alpha   90.00
_cell.angle_beta   90.00
_cell.angle_gamma   90.00
#
_symmetry.space_group_name_H-M   'P 1'
#
loop_
_entity.id
_entity.type
_entity.pdbx_description
1 polymer ?
#
loop_
_entity_poly.entity_id
_entity_poly.type
_entity_poly.pdbx_seq_one_letter_code
_entity_poly.pdbx_strand_id
1 'polypeptide(L)'
;MEDRITHGGQVPSNRTPIKVCTDVSKIKAQTGTAFCVIANEAITKTWKAKLSPANTVFQAEMLALKVAIEWANTANEDVNIWSDRGSSL
;
A
#
# COMPACT_ATOMS: atom_id res chain seq x y z
N MET A 1 -5.36 17.29 -4.53
CA MET A 1 -6.14 17.46 -5.76
C MET A 1 -6.41 16.05 -6.25
N GLU A 2 -7.60 15.53 -5.98
CA GLU A 2 -8.02 14.19 -6.38
C GLU A 2 -8.77 14.30 -7.71
N ASP A 3 -8.17 13.80 -8.78
CA ASP A 3 -8.83 13.76 -10.09
C ASP A 3 -9.76 12.56 -10.13
N ARG A 4 -11.06 12.83 -9.98
CA ARG A 4 -12.13 11.83 -10.09
C ARG A 4 -12.41 11.57 -11.57
N ILE A 5 -11.91 10.46 -12.11
CA ILE A 5 -12.44 9.91 -13.36
C ILE A 5 -13.64 9.04 -12.99
N THR A 6 -14.85 9.54 -13.26
CA THR A 6 -16.11 8.80 -13.09
C THR A 6 -16.45 8.09 -14.39
N HIS A 7 -16.31 6.76 -14.42
CA HIS A 7 -16.91 5.92 -15.45
C HIS A 7 -18.10 5.15 -14.87
N GLY A 8 -19.29 5.43 -15.44
CA GLY A 8 -20.47 4.57 -15.53
C GLY A 8 -20.84 3.65 -14.36
N GLY A 9 -21.87 4.06 -13.61
CA GLY A 9 -22.89 3.19 -12.99
C GLY A 9 -22.43 1.85 -12.40
N GLN A 10 -21.65 1.89 -11.33
CA GLN A 10 -21.36 0.69 -10.54
C GLN A 10 -22.36 0.57 -9.39
N VAL A 11 -23.08 -0.55 -9.35
CA VAL A 11 -23.89 -0.98 -8.19
C VAL A 11 -23.04 -0.80 -6.93
N PRO A 12 -23.53 -0.18 -5.84
CA PRO A 12 -22.75 -0.05 -4.62
C PRO A 12 -22.40 -1.46 -4.12
N SER A 13 -21.12 -1.81 -4.20
CA SER A 13 -20.62 -3.03 -3.59
C SER A 13 -20.84 -2.91 -2.08
N ASN A 14 -21.66 -3.78 -1.49
CA ASN A 14 -21.82 -3.90 -0.02
C ASN A 14 -20.54 -4.44 0.66
N ARG A 15 -19.42 -4.53 -0.06
CA ARG A 15 -18.16 -5.03 0.46
C ARG A 15 -17.39 -3.90 1.10
N THR A 16 -16.84 -4.16 2.27
CA THR A 16 -15.99 -3.20 2.96
C THR A 16 -14.73 -2.95 2.13
N PRO A 17 -14.39 -1.68 1.85
CA PRO A 17 -13.16 -1.37 1.12
C PRO A 17 -11.94 -1.95 1.84
N ILE A 18 -11.19 -2.80 1.14
CA ILE A 18 -9.88 -3.20 1.63
C ILE A 18 -8.87 -2.11 1.26
N LYS A 19 -8.23 -1.53 2.26
CA LYS A 19 -7.20 -0.50 2.11
C LYS A 19 -5.83 -1.11 2.38
N VAL A 20 -4.92 -0.99 1.43
CA VAL A 20 -3.51 -1.21 1.67
C VAL A 20 -2.84 0.12 2.00
N CYS A 21 -1.97 0.15 3.02
CA CYS A 21 -1.04 1.26 3.26
C CYS A 21 0.40 0.77 3.13
N THR A 22 1.28 1.63 2.60
CA THR A 22 2.73 1.39 2.58
C THR A 22 3.42 2.49 3.38
N ASP A 23 4.39 2.11 4.21
CA ASP A 23 5.24 3.03 4.97
C ASP A 23 6.70 2.75 4.64
N VAL A 24 7.51 3.80 4.58
CA VAL A 24 8.95 3.71 4.29
C VAL A 24 9.71 4.62 5.24
N SER A 25 10.66 4.03 5.95
CA SER A 25 11.56 4.75 6.85
C SER A 25 12.99 4.67 6.35
N LYS A 26 13.75 5.74 6.53
CA LYS A 26 15.19 5.74 6.28
C LYS A 26 15.92 6.46 7.41
N ILE A 27 16.83 5.73 8.04
CA ILE A 27 17.83 6.27 8.96
C ILE A 27 19.23 5.98 8.40
N LYS A 28 20.25 6.73 8.82
CA LYS A 28 21.63 6.59 8.27
C LYS A 28 22.14 5.14 8.26
N ALA A 29 21.71 4.35 9.25
CA ALA A 29 22.15 2.97 9.46
C ALA A 29 21.19 1.92 8.89
N GLN A 30 20.04 2.28 8.32
CA GLN A 30 19.04 1.31 7.90
C GLN A 30 17.93 1.95 7.05
N THR A 31 17.48 1.24 6.01
CA THR A 31 16.23 1.54 5.31
C THR A 31 15.20 0.48 5.71
N GLY A 32 13.95 0.87 5.92
CA GLY A 32 12.86 -0.01 6.29
C GLY A 32 11.63 0.26 5.43
N THR A 33 10.83 -0.77 5.22
CA THR A 33 9.52 -0.63 4.59
C THR A 33 8.51 -1.54 5.27
N ALA A 34 7.27 -1.08 5.30
CA ALA A 34 6.13 -1.80 5.85
C ALA A 34 4.93 -1.69 4.91
N PHE A 35 4.06 -2.68 5.01
CA PHE A 35 2.78 -2.77 4.35
C PHE A 35 1.75 -3.23 5.38
N CYS A 36 0.53 -2.70 5.31
CA CYS A 36 -0.59 -3.23 6.07
C CYS A 36 -1.86 -3.29 5.23
N VAL A 37 -2.72 -4.25 5.57
CA VAL A 37 -4.08 -4.39 5.03
C VAL A 37 -5.04 -3.99 6.13
N ILE A 38 -5.95 -3.07 5.81
CA ILE A 38 -7.03 -2.62 6.67
C ILE A 38 -8.34 -3.07 6.02
N ALA A 39 -9.14 -3.81 6.77
CA ALA A 39 -10.50 -4.19 6.39
C ALA A 39 -11.41 -4.01 7.60
N ASN A 40 -12.61 -3.46 7.40
CA ASN A 40 -13.53 -3.12 8.49
C ASN A 40 -12.86 -2.25 9.58
N GLU A 41 -12.08 -1.25 9.16
CA GLU A 41 -11.35 -0.32 10.05
C GLU A 41 -10.29 -0.99 10.95
N ALA A 42 -10.04 -2.30 10.79
CA ALA A 42 -9.06 -3.06 11.54
C ALA A 42 -7.88 -3.50 10.66
N ILE A 43 -6.66 -3.48 11.21
CA ILE A 43 -5.48 -4.05 10.55
C ILE A 43 -5.62 -5.58 10.56
N THR A 44 -5.75 -6.19 9.39
CA THR A 44 -5.93 -7.64 9.24
C THR A 44 -4.64 -8.34 8.86
N LYS A 45 -3.72 -7.64 8.18
CA LYS A 45 -2.40 -8.16 7.82
C LYS A 45 -1.34 -7.08 7.90
N THR A 46 -0.12 -7.48 8.22
CA THR A 46 1.07 -6.62 8.14
C THR A 46 2.22 -7.38 7.52
N TRP A 47 3.07 -6.66 6.81
CA TRP A 47 4.36 -7.12 6.32
C TRP A 47 5.40 -6.03 6.58
N LYS A 48 6.62 -6.42 6.94
CA LYS A 48 7.73 -5.48 7.19
C LYS A 48 9.02 -6.08 6.67
N ALA A 49 9.87 -5.25 6.06
CA ALA A 49 11.21 -5.63 5.68
C ALA A 49 12.24 -4.60 6.14
N LYS A 50 13.36 -5.13 6.64
CA LYS A 50 14.59 -4.38 6.85
C LYS A 50 15.44 -4.49 5.59
N LEU A 51 15.83 -3.34 5.06
CA LEU A 51 16.65 -3.20 3.86
C LEU A 51 18.05 -2.73 4.22
N SER A 52 18.97 -2.89 3.29
CA SER A 52 20.33 -2.38 3.42
C SER A 52 20.30 -0.84 3.56
N PRO A 53 21.22 -0.23 4.32
CA PRO A 53 21.37 1.23 4.35
C PRO A 53 21.59 1.83 2.94
N ALA A 54 22.17 1.04 2.04
CA ALA A 54 22.40 1.41 0.65
C ALA A 54 21.08 1.56 -0.15
N ASN A 55 20.00 0.92 0.28
CA ASN A 55 18.73 1.03 -0.42
C ASN A 55 18.14 2.44 -0.30
N THR A 56 17.59 2.93 -1.42
CA THR A 56 16.90 4.22 -1.45
C THR A 56 15.47 4.08 -0.94
N VAL A 57 14.86 5.20 -0.56
CA VAL A 57 13.44 5.25 -0.19
C VAL A 57 12.57 4.76 -1.36
N PHE A 58 12.93 5.09 -2.59
CA PHE A 58 12.23 4.62 -3.78
C PHE A 58 12.30 3.10 -3.97
N GLN A 59 13.46 2.47 -3.73
CA GLN A 59 13.59 1.01 -3.79
C GLN A 59 12.76 0.32 -2.71
N ALA A 60 12.71 0.90 -1.51
CA ALA A 60 11.92 0.41 -0.40
C ALA A 60 10.41 0.51 -0.69
N GLU A 61 9.97 1.64 -1.26
CA GLU A 61 8.59 1.85 -1.71
C GLU A 61 8.18 0.88 -2.82
N MET A 62 9.04 0.70 -3.82
CA MET A 62 8.82 -0.27 -4.90
C MET A 62 8.67 -1.70 -4.38
N LEU A 63 9.42 -2.06 -3.32
CA LEU A 63 9.30 -3.37 -2.69
C LEU A 63 7.95 -3.52 -1.98
N ALA A 64 7.52 -2.53 -1.20
CA ALA A 64 6.20 -2.59 -0.55
C ALA A 64 5.05 -2.66 -1.57
N LEU A 65 5.14 -1.93 -2.69
CA LEU A 65 4.17 -2.00 -3.77
C LEU A 65 4.13 -3.38 -4.43
N LYS A 66 5.28 -3.99 -4.70
CA LYS A 66 5.35 -5.36 -5.24
C LYS A 66 4.66 -6.36 -4.32
N VAL A 67 4.99 -6.32 -3.02
CA VAL A 67 4.38 -7.20 -2.02
C VAL A 67 2.87 -6.95 -1.91
N ALA A 68 2.44 -5.69 -1.98
CA ALA A 68 1.02 -5.33 -1.96
C ALA A 68 0.26 -5.90 -3.16
N ILE A 69 0.83 -5.82 -4.36
CA ILE A 69 0.24 -6.34 -5.60
C ILE A 69 0.22 -7.87 -5.58
N GLU A 70 1.31 -8.52 -5.17
CA GLU A 70 1.35 -9.98 -5.01
C GLU A 70 0.28 -10.44 -4.03
N TRP A 71 0.12 -9.74 -2.91
CA TRP A 71 -0.96 -10.02 -1.97
C TRP A 71 -2.34 -9.81 -2.60
N ALA A 72 -2.57 -8.67 -3.27
CA ALA A 72 -3.84 -8.36 -3.92
C ALA A 72 -4.23 -9.39 -5.00
N ASN A 73 -3.26 -9.91 -5.76
CA ASN A 73 -3.49 -10.98 -6.74
C ASN A 73 -3.93 -12.31 -6.10
N THR A 74 -3.62 -12.52 -4.82
CA THR A 74 -4.11 -13.69 -4.04
C THR A 74 -5.41 -13.40 -3.30
N ALA A 75 -5.81 -12.13 -3.19
CA ALA A 75 -7.07 -11.75 -2.57
C ALA A 75 -8.20 -12.07 -3.55
N ASN A 76 -9.18 -12.86 -3.12
CA ASN A 76 -10.35 -13.19 -3.92
C ASN A 76 -11.43 -12.08 -3.89
N GLU A 77 -10.98 -10.83 -3.74
CA GLU A 77 -11.81 -9.64 -3.49
C GLU A 77 -11.18 -8.42 -4.19
N ASP A 78 -12.00 -7.41 -4.47
CA ASP A 78 -11.52 -6.13 -5.02
C ASP A 78 -10.72 -5.37 -3.95
N VAL A 79 -9.44 -5.11 -4.23
CA VAL A 79 -8.50 -4.44 -3.32
C VAL A 79 -8.13 -3.06 -3.86
N ASN A 80 -8.24 -2.02 -3.01
CA ASN A 80 -7.71 -0.70 -3.32
C ASN A 80 -6.34 -0.51 -2.65
N ILE A 81 -5.31 -0.31 -3.46
CA ILE A 81 -3.95 -0.06 -2.97
C ILE A 81 -3.71 1.44 -2.82
N TRP A 82 -3.40 1.89 -1.60
CA TRP A 82 -3.08 3.29 -1.32
C TRP A 82 -1.60 3.40 -0.93
N SER A 83 -0.84 4.22 -1.66
CA SER A 83 0.49 4.65 -1.21
C SER A 83 0.33 5.91 -0.36
N ASP A 84 1.00 5.96 0.80
CA ASP A 84 0.97 7.11 1.71
C ASP A 84 1.72 8.33 1.13
N ARG A 85 2.37 8.18 -0.03
CA ARG A 85 2.89 9.33 -0.77
C ARG A 85 1.78 10.07 -1.49
N GLY A 86 1.11 10.93 -0.74
CA GLY A 86 0.69 12.22 -1.26
C GLY A 86 1.94 13.00 -1.70
N SER A 87 1.94 13.49 -2.94
CA SER A 87 3.03 14.27 -3.51
C SER A 87 3.55 15.35 -2.55
N SER A 88 4.83 15.28 -2.19
CA SER A 88 5.64 16.48 -2.00
C SER A 88 6.94 16.32 -2.81
N LEU A 89 6.94 16.97 -3.97
CA LEU A 89 8.17 17.40 -4.62
C LEU A 89 8.45 18.83 -4.16
#